data_AF-A0A7S6PXD4-F1
#
_entry.id   AF-A0A7S6PXD4-F1
#
_cell.length_a   1.000
_cell.length_b   1.000
_cell.length_c   1.000
_cell.angle_alpha   90.00
_cell.angle_beta   90.00
_cell.angle_gamma   90.00
#
_symmetry.space_group_name_H-M   'P 1'
#
loop_
_entity.id
_entity.type
_entity.pdbx_description
1 polymer ?
#
loop_
_entity_poly.entity_id
_entity_poly.type
_entity_poly.pdbx_seq_one_letter_code
_entity_poly.pdbx_strand_id
1 'polypeptide(L)'
;SFMAGGGAFGYKMDDIRVDVEGLYSQLSKDTLDVAPTPAIADSLTAFSGLVNVYYDIAIEDMPITPYVGVGVGAAYISTPLATAVSSQNGKFAFAGQARAGVSYDITPEIKLYAGARYFGSFGAHFDKDTAAASKDKGELKVLYSTVGAEAGVAFNFSL
;
A
#
# COMPACT_ATOMS: atom_id res chain seq x y z
N SER A 1 6.95 -11.10 8.27
CA SER A 1 5.81 -10.25 8.72
C SER A 1 5.76 -8.91 7.98
N PHE A 2 4.57 -8.35 7.71
CA PHE A 2 4.36 -7.07 7.01
C PHE A 2 3.82 -6.01 7.96
N MET A 3 4.46 -4.84 8.01
CA MET A 3 3.96 -3.68 8.74
C MET A 3 3.93 -2.46 7.83
N ALA A 4 2.79 -1.80 7.79
CA ALA A 4 2.58 -0.56 7.06
C ALA A 4 2.04 0.52 7.99
N GLY A 5 2.57 1.72 7.85
CA GLY A 5 2.06 2.93 8.49
C GLY A 5 1.95 4.03 7.46
N GLY A 6 0.99 4.92 7.64
CA GLY A 6 0.74 5.99 6.68
C GLY A 6 -0.13 7.08 7.25
N GLY A 7 -0.31 8.13 6.46
CA GLY A 7 -1.22 9.22 6.74
C GLY A 7 -2.01 9.57 5.50
N ALA A 8 -3.23 10.05 5.71
CA ALA A 8 -4.09 10.53 4.64
C ALA A 8 -4.66 11.90 4.98
N PHE A 9 -4.88 12.70 3.94
CA PHE A 9 -5.57 13.98 4.02
C PHE A 9 -6.64 14.00 2.92
N GLY A 10 -7.85 14.43 3.25
CA GLY A 10 -8.97 14.33 2.34
C GLY A 10 -10.14 15.22 2.70
N TYR A 11 -11.19 15.10 1.91
CA TYR A 11 -12.43 15.84 2.03
C TYR A 11 -13.63 14.89 1.92
N LYS A 12 -14.68 15.16 2.68
CA LYS A 12 -15.93 14.40 2.68
C LYS A 12 -17.07 15.26 2.12
N MET A 13 -17.83 14.69 1.21
CA MET A 13 -18.96 15.26 0.48
C MET A 13 -20.15 14.28 0.68
N ASP A 14 -21.02 14.57 1.63
CA ASP A 14 -22.13 13.68 2.02
C ASP A 14 -21.62 12.24 2.30
N ASP A 15 -22.04 11.27 1.50
CA ASP A 15 -21.65 9.85 1.64
C ASP A 15 -20.31 9.53 0.94
N ILE A 16 -19.76 10.45 0.17
CA ILE A 16 -18.52 10.24 -0.59
C ILE A 16 -17.36 10.92 0.13
N ARG A 17 -16.27 10.18 0.32
CA ARG A 17 -15.01 10.73 0.83
C ARG A 17 -13.90 10.51 -0.18
N VAL A 18 -13.06 11.52 -0.36
CA VAL A 18 -11.87 11.43 -1.22
C VAL A 18 -10.65 11.83 -0.40
N ASP A 19 -9.58 11.03 -0.44
CA ASP A 19 -8.32 11.37 0.23
C ASP A 19 -7.10 11.11 -0.67
N VAL A 20 -5.98 11.72 -0.29
CA VAL A 20 -4.66 11.38 -0.75
C VAL A 20 -3.91 10.76 0.42
N GLU A 21 -3.34 9.58 0.20
CA GLU A 21 -2.64 8.80 1.21
C GLU A 21 -1.19 8.56 0.82
N GLY A 22 -0.30 8.74 1.80
CA GLY A 22 1.08 8.25 1.74
C GLY A 22 1.26 7.06 2.67
N LEU A 23 1.80 5.96 2.15
CA LEU A 23 2.13 4.75 2.91
C LEU A 23 3.62 4.47 2.89
N TYR A 24 4.11 4.08 4.05
CA TYR A 24 5.42 3.48 4.24
C TYR A 24 5.24 2.05 4.75
N SER A 25 5.85 1.09 4.05
CA SER A 25 5.76 -0.31 4.38
C SER A 25 7.13 -0.96 4.48
N GLN A 26 7.34 -1.74 5.53
CA GLN A 26 8.53 -2.55 5.73
C GLN A 26 8.11 -4.02 5.67
N LEU A 27 8.76 -4.77 4.78
CA LEU A 27 8.62 -6.22 4.72
C LEU A 27 9.85 -6.87 5.33
N SER A 28 9.68 -7.46 6.51
CA SER A 28 10.70 -8.28 7.16
C SER A 28 10.54 -9.72 6.72
N LYS A 29 11.66 -10.33 6.29
CA LYS A 29 11.72 -11.73 5.90
C LYS A 29 11.65 -12.61 7.15
N ASP A 30 10.57 -13.39 7.27
CA ASP A 30 10.56 -14.53 8.20
C ASP A 30 11.20 -15.72 7.47
N THR A 31 12.33 -16.18 8.01
CA THR A 31 13.02 -17.48 7.78
C THR A 31 12.74 -18.16 6.43
N LEU A 32 13.56 -17.86 5.42
CA LEU A 32 13.76 -18.85 4.36
C LEU A 32 14.62 -19.98 4.95
N ASP A 33 14.10 -21.21 4.89
CA ASP A 33 14.80 -22.43 5.34
C ASP A 33 16.11 -22.69 4.55
N VAL A 34 16.27 -22.04 3.40
CA VAL A 34 17.49 -22.03 2.60
C VAL A 34 17.79 -20.61 2.12
N ALA A 35 18.98 -20.11 2.42
CA ALA A 35 19.45 -18.81 1.94
C ALA A 35 19.64 -18.83 0.41
N PRO A 36 18.91 -18.01 -0.38
CA PRO A 36 19.12 -17.91 -1.81
C PRO A 36 20.47 -17.25 -2.11
N THR A 37 21.16 -17.76 -3.13
CA THR A 37 22.41 -17.20 -3.67
C THR A 37 22.11 -16.51 -5.00
N PRO A 38 22.44 -15.22 -5.21
CA PRO A 38 23.16 -14.31 -4.30
C PRO A 38 22.27 -13.75 -3.17
N ALA A 39 22.91 -13.22 -2.13
CA ALA A 39 22.27 -12.72 -0.91
C ALA A 39 21.25 -11.60 -1.21
N ILE A 40 19.99 -11.86 -0.84
CA ILE A 40 18.88 -10.91 -0.92
C ILE A 40 18.91 -10.05 0.35
N ALA A 41 18.73 -8.73 0.24
CA ALA A 41 18.70 -7.79 1.36
C ALA A 41 17.66 -8.20 2.43
N ASP A 42 18.01 -7.96 3.70
CA ASP A 42 17.25 -8.41 4.86
C ASP A 42 15.89 -7.72 5.05
N SER A 43 15.65 -6.61 4.34
CA SER A 43 14.37 -5.89 4.36
C SER A 43 14.08 -5.24 3.01
N LEU A 44 12.81 -5.31 2.58
CA LEU A 44 12.31 -4.51 1.47
C LEU A 44 11.45 -3.37 2.02
N THR A 45 11.83 -2.15 1.66
CA THR A 45 11.04 -0.95 1.91
C THR A 45 10.21 -0.63 0.67
N ALA A 46 8.92 -0.38 0.87
CA ALA A 46 8.03 0.11 -0.17
C ALA A 46 7.37 1.42 0.29
N PHE A 47 7.43 2.43 -0.55
CA PHE A 47 6.69 3.68 -0.37
C PHE A 47 5.58 3.73 -1.42
N SER A 48 4.37 4.15 -1.07
CA SER A 48 3.32 4.36 -2.06
C SER A 48 2.51 5.60 -1.78
N GLY A 49 2.06 6.23 -2.86
CA GLY A 49 1.11 7.33 -2.84
C GLY A 49 -0.16 6.92 -3.58
N LEU A 50 -1.32 7.07 -2.96
CA LEU A 50 -2.61 6.72 -3.54
C LEU A 50 -3.59 7.88 -3.42
N VAL A 51 -4.50 7.97 -4.37
CA VAL A 51 -5.75 8.70 -4.23
C VAL A 51 -6.84 7.67 -3.98
N ASN A 52 -7.62 7.85 -2.92
CA ASN A 52 -8.69 6.93 -2.54
C ASN A 52 -10.05 7.63 -2.61
N VAL A 53 -11.07 6.86 -2.97
CA VAL A 53 -12.48 7.24 -2.90
C VAL A 53 -13.20 6.21 -2.04
N TYR A 54 -14.07 6.69 -1.15
CA TYR A 54 -14.87 5.87 -0.25
C TYR A 54 -16.33 6.22 -0.38
N TYR A 55 -17.15 5.22 -0.15
CA TYR A 55 -18.56 5.35 0.11
C TYR A 55 -18.83 4.99 1.57
N ASP A 56 -19.23 5.98 2.35
CA ASP A 56 -19.66 5.85 3.73
C ASP A 56 -21.15 5.51 3.73
N ILE A 57 -21.50 4.39 4.35
CA ILE A 57 -22.88 3.95 4.49
C ILE A 57 -23.42 4.60 5.76
N ALA A 58 -24.16 5.70 5.58
CA ALA A 58 -24.85 6.34 6.69
C ALA A 58 -25.94 5.38 7.23
N ILE A 59 -25.93 5.16 8.54
CA ILE A 59 -27.02 4.49 9.22
C ILE A 59 -27.59 5.44 10.25
N GLU A 60 -28.88 5.71 10.15
CA GLU A 60 -29.58 6.63 11.04
C GLU A 60 -29.42 6.19 12.50
N ASP A 61 -29.22 7.17 13.38
CA ASP A 61 -29.13 7.02 14.83
C ASP A 61 -28.03 6.06 15.35
N MET A 62 -27.01 5.76 14.55
CA MET A 62 -25.88 4.94 14.99
C MET A 62 -24.53 5.69 14.93
N PRO A 63 -23.68 5.56 15.97
CA PRO A 63 -22.33 6.14 15.97
C PRO A 63 -21.35 5.36 15.08
N ILE A 64 -21.80 4.28 14.42
CA ILE A 64 -21.00 3.42 13.56
C ILE A 64 -21.34 3.71 12.10
N THR A 65 -20.31 4.00 11.31
CA THR A 65 -20.42 4.22 9.85
C THR A 65 -19.60 3.15 9.12
N PRO A 66 -20.23 2.10 8.56
CA PRO A 66 -19.56 1.20 7.64
C PRO A 66 -19.10 1.95 6.38
N TYR A 67 -18.00 1.51 5.78
CA TYR A 67 -17.52 2.09 4.53
C TYR A 67 -16.88 1.03 3.64
N VAL A 68 -16.89 1.32 2.34
CA VAL A 68 -16.08 0.65 1.33
C VAL A 68 -15.31 1.68 0.55
N GLY A 69 -14.12 1.33 0.07
CA GLY A 69 -13.29 2.26 -0.68
C GLY A 69 -12.38 1.57 -1.66
N VAL A 70 -11.98 2.32 -2.67
CA VAL A 70 -11.00 1.92 -3.66
C VAL A 70 -9.98 3.03 -3.86
N GLY A 71 -8.76 2.66 -4.17
CA GLY A 71 -7.68 3.60 -4.40
C GLY A 71 -6.79 3.19 -5.54
N VAL A 72 -6.22 4.18 -6.20
CA VAL A 72 -5.24 3.99 -7.28
C VAL A 72 -4.08 4.96 -7.08
N GLY A 73 -2.90 4.55 -7.52
CA GLY A 73 -1.71 5.36 -7.35
C GLY A 73 -0.46 4.67 -7.86
N ALA A 74 0.66 5.00 -7.22
CA ALA A 74 1.96 4.45 -7.56
C ALA A 74 2.70 3.99 -6.30
N ALA A 75 3.43 2.89 -6.43
CA ALA A 75 4.35 2.38 -5.42
C ALA A 75 5.78 2.47 -5.95
N TYR A 76 6.68 2.99 -5.13
CA TYR A 76 8.11 2.89 -5.32
C TYR A 76 8.64 1.75 -4.46
N ILE A 77 9.17 0.70 -5.11
CA ILE A 77 9.71 -0.49 -4.46
C ILE A 77 11.24 -0.43 -4.54
N SER A 78 11.91 -0.42 -3.38
CA SER A 78 13.37 -0.43 -3.29
C SER A 78 13.94 -1.81 -3.60
N THR A 79 15.09 -1.86 -4.27
CA THR A 79 15.77 -3.11 -4.67
C THR A 79 16.29 -3.90 -3.47
N PRO A 80 16.13 -5.24 -3.47
CA PRO A 80 16.51 -6.09 -2.35
C PRO A 80 17.98 -6.55 -2.41
N LEU A 81 18.96 -5.66 -2.60
CA LEU A 81 20.39 -6.03 -2.63
C LEU A 81 21.21 -5.25 -1.59
N ALA A 82 22.08 -5.95 -0.84
CA ALA A 82 22.93 -5.37 0.20
C ALA A 82 24.06 -4.46 -0.36
N THR A 83 24.38 -4.58 -1.64
CA THR A 83 25.28 -3.69 -2.36
C THR A 83 24.59 -3.25 -3.65
N ALA A 84 24.41 -1.94 -3.82
CA ALA A 84 23.83 -1.37 -5.03
C ALA A 84 24.73 -1.66 -6.23
N VAL A 85 24.34 -2.63 -7.06
CA VAL A 85 24.96 -2.83 -8.37
C VAL A 85 24.19 -1.95 -9.36
N SER A 86 24.86 -0.95 -9.92
CA SER A 86 24.40 -0.18 -11.09
C SER A 86 23.17 0.74 -10.90
N SER A 87 23.20 1.69 -9.97
CA SER A 87 22.36 2.92 -9.99
C SER A 87 20.84 2.77 -10.23
N GLN A 88 20.25 1.59 -9.99
CA GLN A 88 18.82 1.31 -10.17
C GLN A 88 18.21 1.10 -8.78
N ASN A 89 18.00 2.21 -8.05
CA ASN A 89 17.68 2.24 -6.62
C ASN A 89 16.21 1.88 -6.27
N GLY A 90 15.42 1.46 -7.24
CA GLY A 90 14.01 1.12 -7.08
C GLY A 90 13.20 1.37 -8.36
N LYS A 91 11.99 0.81 -8.43
CA LYS A 91 11.10 0.98 -9.59
C LYS A 91 9.72 1.43 -9.16
N PHE A 92 9.13 2.28 -9.98
CA PHE A 92 7.72 2.63 -9.88
C PHE A 92 6.87 1.49 -10.44
N ALA A 93 5.83 1.15 -9.71
CA ALA A 93 4.76 0.25 -10.13
C ALA A 93 3.43 0.98 -9.99
N PHE A 94 2.47 0.65 -10.85
CA PHE A 94 1.09 1.05 -10.63
C PHE A 94 0.59 0.36 -9.36
N ALA A 95 -0.11 1.07 -8.50
CA ALA A 95 -0.68 0.55 -7.28
C ALA A 95 -2.21 0.71 -7.28
N GLY A 96 -2.90 -0.32 -6.79
CA GLY A 96 -4.34 -0.34 -6.62
C GLY A 96 -4.68 -0.90 -5.26
N GLN A 97 -5.85 -0.51 -4.76
CA GLN A 97 -6.27 -0.85 -3.42
C GLN A 97 -7.78 -0.96 -3.30
N ALA A 98 -8.24 -1.88 -2.45
CA ALA A 98 -9.60 -1.97 -1.98
C ALA A 98 -9.63 -2.03 -0.45
N ARG A 99 -10.65 -1.40 0.15
CA ARG A 99 -10.85 -1.34 1.60
C ARG A 99 -12.31 -1.53 1.95
N ALA A 100 -12.53 -2.13 3.10
CA ALA A 100 -13.84 -2.20 3.72
C ALA A 100 -13.67 -2.16 5.24
N GLY A 101 -14.50 -1.41 5.93
CA GLY A 101 -14.37 -1.26 7.37
C GLY A 101 -15.53 -0.53 8.01
N VAL A 102 -15.33 -0.15 9.26
CA VAL A 102 -16.26 0.64 10.05
C VAL A 102 -15.52 1.79 10.70
N SER A 103 -16.18 2.93 10.79
CA SER A 103 -15.76 4.08 11.58
C SER A 103 -16.68 4.22 12.79
N TYR A 104 -16.14 4.62 13.94
CA TYR A 104 -16.87 4.91 15.16
C TYR A 104 -16.62 6.36 15.57
N ASP A 105 -17.70 7.11 15.75
CA ASP A 105 -17.65 8.52 16.13
C ASP A 105 -17.48 8.63 17.66
N ILE A 106 -16.28 9.03 18.11
CA ILE A 106 -15.99 9.27 19.53
C ILE A 106 -16.50 10.66 19.92
N THR A 107 -16.19 11.65 19.09
CA THR A 107 -16.74 13.01 19.11
C THR A 107 -17.03 13.44 17.67
N PRO A 108 -17.76 14.54 17.41
CA PRO A 108 -17.96 15.04 16.06
C PRO A 108 -16.64 15.27 15.27
N GLU A 109 -15.56 15.59 15.98
CA GLU A 109 -14.23 15.87 15.44
C GLU A 109 -13.33 14.64 15.38
N ILE A 110 -13.55 13.61 16.21
CA ILE A 110 -12.64 12.46 16.34
C ILE A 110 -13.38 11.17 16.01
N LYS A 111 -12.86 10.44 15.01
CA LYS A 111 -13.35 9.12 14.61
C LYS A 111 -12.26 8.07 14.77
N LEU A 112 -12.63 6.90 15.26
CA LEU A 112 -11.80 5.71 15.14
C LEU A 112 -12.23 4.92 13.92
N TYR A 113 -11.32 4.27 13.23
CA TYR A 113 -11.67 3.35 12.16
C TYR A 113 -10.92 2.04 12.29
N ALA A 114 -11.56 0.97 11.82
CA ALA A 114 -10.96 -0.34 11.67
C ALA A 114 -11.51 -1.02 10.42
N GLY A 115 -10.69 -1.79 9.73
CA GLY A 115 -11.11 -2.42 8.48
C GLY A 115 -10.11 -3.43 7.94
N ALA A 116 -10.47 -4.01 6.81
CA ALA A 116 -9.61 -4.84 5.99
C ALA A 116 -9.17 -4.04 4.76
N ARG A 117 -7.93 -4.29 4.35
CA ARG A 117 -7.26 -3.63 3.23
C ARG A 117 -6.62 -4.68 2.34
N TYR A 118 -6.90 -4.59 1.04
CA TYR A 118 -6.12 -5.25 0.00
C TYR A 118 -5.34 -4.19 -0.78
N PHE A 119 -4.03 -4.35 -0.86
CA PHE A 119 -3.16 -3.50 -1.66
C PHE A 119 -2.41 -4.37 -2.66
N GLY A 120 -2.38 -3.95 -3.92
CA GLY A 120 -1.65 -4.61 -4.99
C GLY A 120 -0.89 -3.62 -5.83
N SER A 121 0.30 -3.99 -6.31
CA SER A 121 1.01 -3.26 -7.34
C SER A 121 1.46 -4.17 -8.47
N PHE A 122 1.41 -3.62 -9.69
CA PHE A 122 1.72 -4.30 -10.93
C PHE A 122 2.54 -3.39 -11.84
N GLY A 123 3.42 -3.96 -12.67
CA GLY A 123 4.17 -3.22 -13.69
C GLY A 123 5.60 -2.82 -13.29
N ALA A 124 6.15 -3.32 -12.18
CA ALA A 124 7.59 -3.24 -11.98
C ALA A 124 8.31 -4.19 -12.95
N HIS A 125 8.86 -3.64 -14.03
CA HIS A 125 9.64 -4.36 -15.04
C HIS A 125 11.13 -4.26 -14.73
N PHE A 126 11.79 -5.36 -14.41
CA PHE A 126 13.25 -5.42 -14.29
C PHE A 126 13.86 -6.07 -15.53
N ASP A 127 14.72 -5.33 -16.23
CA ASP A 127 15.54 -5.90 -17.30
C ASP A 127 16.56 -6.86 -16.68
N LYS A 128 16.66 -8.06 -17.25
CA LYS A 128 17.73 -9.00 -16.93
C LYS A 128 18.95 -8.57 -17.73
N ASP A 129 19.98 -8.05 -17.08
CA ASP A 129 21.27 -7.84 -17.73
C ASP A 129 21.90 -9.20 -17.99
N THR A 130 21.62 -9.76 -19.16
CA THR A 130 22.23 -11.00 -19.64
C THR A 130 23.28 -10.59 -20.66
N ALA A 131 24.54 -10.60 -20.25
CA ALA A 131 25.70 -10.46 -21.13
C ALA A 131 25.86 -11.64 -22.12
N ALA A 132 24.78 -12.34 -22.47
CA ALA A 132 24.76 -13.41 -23.43
C ALA A 132 23.51 -13.28 -24.29
N ALA A 133 23.74 -12.97 -25.57
CA ALA A 133 22.72 -12.93 -26.61
C ALA A 133 21.91 -14.25 -26.63
N SER A 134 20.70 -14.23 -26.11
CA SER A 134 19.69 -15.25 -26.33
C SER A 134 18.32 -14.56 -26.38
N LYS A 135 17.57 -14.84 -27.44
CA LYS A 135 16.38 -14.11 -27.89
C LYS A 135 15.13 -14.28 -27.00
N ASP A 136 15.28 -14.68 -25.75
CA ASP A 136 14.20 -14.71 -24.77
C ASP A 136 14.45 -13.64 -23.71
N LYS A 137 13.99 -12.41 -23.99
CA LYS A 137 13.87 -11.35 -22.99
C LYS A 137 12.74 -11.72 -22.02
N GLY A 138 12.99 -12.68 -21.15
CA GLY A 138 12.05 -13.04 -20.08
C GLY A 138 11.91 -11.88 -19.10
N GLU A 139 10.87 -11.06 -19.29
CA GLU A 139 10.50 -9.98 -18.37
C GLU A 139 10.11 -10.59 -17.01
N LEU A 140 10.79 -10.18 -15.93
CA LEU A 140 10.37 -10.56 -14.57
C LEU A 140 9.32 -9.56 -14.09
N LYS A 141 8.03 -9.94 -14.15
CA LYS A 141 6.94 -9.15 -13.58
C LYS A 141 6.92 -9.36 -12.07
N VAL A 142 7.29 -8.34 -11.31
CA VAL A 142 7.14 -8.37 -9.85
C VAL A 142 5.72 -7.91 -9.52
N LEU A 143 4.91 -8.84 -9.03
CA LEU A 143 3.61 -8.54 -8.41
C LEU A 143 3.83 -8.45 -6.91
N TYR A 144 3.40 -7.34 -6.32
CA TYR A 144 3.39 -7.16 -4.88
C TYR A 144 1.94 -7.01 -4.44
N SER A 145 1.46 -7.90 -3.58
CA SER A 145 0.11 -7.83 -3.05
C SER A 145 0.09 -8.19 -1.57
N THR A 146 -0.70 -7.48 -0.79
CA THR A 146 -0.89 -7.71 0.64
C THR A 146 -2.37 -7.61 1.01
N VAL A 147 -2.80 -8.48 1.92
CA VAL A 147 -4.10 -8.42 2.61
C VAL A 147 -3.79 -8.21 4.08
N GLY A 148 -4.40 -7.21 4.71
CA GLY A 148 -4.17 -6.92 6.12
C GLY A 148 -5.37 -6.26 6.78
N ALA A 149 -5.33 -6.23 8.11
CA ALA A 149 -6.21 -5.39 8.90
C ALA A 149 -5.56 -4.01 9.10
N GLU A 150 -6.36 -2.95 9.10
CA GLU A 150 -5.93 -1.60 9.45
C GLU A 150 -6.81 -1.04 10.57
N ALA A 151 -6.23 -0.17 11.39
CA ALA A 151 -6.94 0.62 12.37
C ALA A 151 -6.25 1.97 12.53
N GLY A 152 -7.01 3.01 12.86
CA GLY A 152 -6.46 4.34 13.05
C GLY A 152 -7.46 5.36 13.61
N VAL A 153 -7.01 6.61 13.66
CA VAL A 153 -7.75 7.76 14.16
C VAL A 153 -7.85 8.79 13.04
N ALA A 154 -9.03 9.38 12.85
CA ALA A 154 -9.28 10.46 11.93
C ALA A 154 -9.77 11.70 12.68
N PHE A 155 -9.30 12.87 12.25
CA PHE A 155 -9.70 14.17 12.77
C PHE A 155 -10.48 14.93 11.69
N ASN A 156 -11.72 15.30 11.97
CA ASN A 156 -12.54 16.10 11.08
C ASN A 156 -12.46 17.57 11.48
N PHE A 157 -12.17 18.42 10.50
CA PHE A 157 -12.17 19.86 10.67
C PHE A 157 -13.34 20.44 9.87
N SER A 158 -14.24 21.14 10.54
CA SER A 158 -15.25 21.97 9.87
C SER A 158 -14.63 23.36 9.67
N LEU A 159 -14.50 23.80 8.42
CA LEU A 159 -14.04 25.15 8.09
C LEU A 159 -15.23 26.11 7.97
#